data_AF-A0A7X7ZQ35-F1
#
_entry.id   AF-A0A7X7ZQ35-F1
#
_cell.length_a   1.000
_cell.length_b   1.000
_cell.length_c   1.000
_cell.angle_alpha   90.00
_cell.angle_beta   90.00
_cell.angle_gamma   90.00
#
_symmetry.space_group_name_H-M   'P 1'
#
loop_
_entity.id
_entity.type
_entity.pdbx_description
1 polymer ?
#
loop_
_entity_poly.entity_id
_entity_poly.type
_entity_poly.pdbx_seq_one_letter_code
_entity_poly.pdbx_strand_id
1 'polypeptide(L)'
;TKFRFFLASYGDIVFLNLVVFGVHLLELISLFVVCLCPVFVRHIGNWAIRFAERHKWMKNPKHWREVVDVQVQEFSDAFKRAANDLPSMGLTLLVTMAQLTCLYIIPWFVLRAFGRDADFLECLAAGSMVQMVSSAVPLPGGTGGAEGGFALFYGPLFGSTATAGYLVWRIITFFAPTLLAAPLLGISSNSSVSLYHRWMRLTRRESAAATIKGSKAKQRRHLSTGRFGRRTAVSVDPQELGRHKDHSKRS
;
A
#
# COMPACT_ATOMS: atom_id res chain seq x y z
N THR A 1 -19.76 -11.05 -48.06
CA THR A 1 -20.60 -11.24 -46.86
C THR A 1 -19.87 -11.79 -45.63
N LYS A 2 -18.60 -12.23 -45.72
CA LYS A 2 -17.81 -12.63 -44.54
C LYS A 2 -17.22 -11.45 -43.75
N PHE A 3 -16.96 -10.32 -44.40
CA PHE A 3 -16.37 -9.12 -43.77
C PHE A 3 -17.30 -8.44 -42.74
N ARG A 4 -18.63 -8.47 -42.95
CA ARG A 4 -19.62 -7.95 -41.98
C ARG A 4 -19.83 -8.89 -40.78
N PHE A 5 -19.73 -10.20 -40.97
CA PHE A 5 -19.76 -11.16 -39.87
C PHE A 5 -18.45 -11.12 -39.07
N PHE A 6 -17.31 -10.89 -39.74
CA PHE A 6 -16.01 -10.67 -39.12
C PHE A 6 -15.96 -9.32 -38.37
N LEU A 7 -16.51 -8.24 -38.94
CA LEU A 7 -16.67 -6.95 -38.24
C LEU A 7 -17.72 -6.98 -37.12
N ALA A 8 -18.75 -7.82 -37.19
CA ALA A 8 -19.70 -7.98 -36.09
C ALA A 8 -19.06 -8.79 -34.94
N SER A 9 -18.49 -9.97 -35.21
CA SER A 9 -17.93 -10.81 -34.14
C SER A 9 -16.57 -10.34 -33.62
N TYR A 10 -15.65 -9.87 -34.47
CA TYR A 10 -14.35 -9.33 -34.03
C TYR A 10 -14.39 -7.83 -33.79
N GLY A 11 -15.23 -7.07 -34.50
CA GLY A 11 -15.35 -5.63 -34.27
C GLY A 11 -16.03 -5.32 -32.94
N ASP A 12 -16.98 -6.13 -32.47
CA ASP A 12 -17.56 -5.97 -31.13
C ASP A 12 -16.51 -6.23 -30.03
N ILE A 13 -15.65 -7.26 -30.20
CA ILE A 13 -14.58 -7.56 -29.24
C ILE A 13 -13.51 -6.47 -29.26
N VAL A 14 -13.09 -5.99 -30.44
CA VAL A 14 -12.08 -4.93 -30.58
C VAL A 14 -12.62 -3.58 -30.09
N PHE A 15 -13.88 -3.25 -30.39
CA PHE A 15 -14.54 -2.04 -29.92
C PHE A 15 -14.70 -2.07 -28.40
N LEU A 16 -15.15 -3.20 -27.83
CA LEU A 16 -15.23 -3.39 -26.40
C LEU A 16 -13.85 -3.22 -25.75
N ASN A 17 -12.80 -3.82 -26.31
CA ASN A 17 -11.44 -3.67 -25.79
C ASN A 17 -10.95 -2.21 -25.85
N LEU A 18 -11.26 -1.49 -26.93
CA LEU A 18 -10.91 -0.08 -27.09
C LEU A 18 -11.64 0.80 -26.07
N VAL A 19 -12.93 0.54 -25.83
CA VAL A 19 -13.71 1.25 -24.82
C VAL A 19 -13.15 0.98 -23.42
N VAL A 20 -12.86 -0.28 -23.08
CA VAL A 20 -12.30 -0.66 -21.78
C VAL A 20 -10.92 -0.03 -21.56
N PHE A 21 -10.06 -0.07 -22.59
CA PHE A 21 -8.76 0.61 -22.56
C PHE A 21 -8.92 2.12 -22.40
N GLY A 22 -9.87 2.73 -23.10
CA GLY A 22 -10.18 4.15 -22.99
C GLY A 22 -10.65 4.54 -21.59
N VAL A 23 -11.53 3.75 -20.97
CA VAL A 23 -12.00 3.96 -19.59
C VAL A 23 -10.84 3.85 -18.60
N HIS A 24 -9.97 2.84 -18.74
CA HIS A 24 -8.79 2.70 -17.88
C HIS A 24 -7.79 3.83 -18.06
N LEU A 25 -7.56 4.28 -19.30
CA LEU A 25 -6.71 5.43 -19.56
C LEU A 25 -7.28 6.70 -18.91
N LEU A 26 -8.60 6.91 -18.99
CA LEU A 26 -9.28 8.00 -18.32
C LEU A 26 -9.21 7.88 -16.79
N GLU A 27 -9.36 6.67 -16.25
CA GLU A 27 -9.21 6.41 -14.81
C GLU A 27 -7.79 6.74 -14.34
N LEU A 28 -6.76 6.28 -15.06
CA LEU A 28 -5.36 6.58 -14.78
C LEU A 28 -5.06 8.08 -14.85
N ILE A 29 -5.54 8.76 -15.90
CA ILE A 29 -5.39 10.22 -16.02
C ILE A 29 -6.11 10.93 -14.87
N SER A 30 -7.33 10.49 -14.53
CA SER A 30 -8.11 11.08 -13.44
C SER A 30 -7.39 10.91 -12.10
N LEU A 31 -6.91 9.71 -11.80
CA LEU A 31 -6.15 9.43 -10.58
C LEU A 31 -4.86 10.26 -10.55
N PHE A 32 -4.13 10.32 -11.67
CA PHE A 32 -2.92 11.11 -11.80
C PHE A 32 -3.14 12.61 -11.58
N VAL A 33 -4.23 13.17 -12.14
CA VAL A 33 -4.64 14.57 -11.96
C VAL A 33 -5.05 14.83 -10.50
N VAL A 34 -5.80 13.92 -9.88
CA VAL A 34 -6.17 14.01 -8.46
C VAL A 34 -4.94 13.99 -7.56
N CYS A 35 -3.97 13.14 -7.86
CA CYS A 35 -2.75 13.00 -7.10
C CYS A 35 -1.82 14.23 -7.22
N LEU A 36 -1.63 14.77 -8.43
CA LEU A 36 -0.70 15.87 -8.68
C LEU A 36 -1.29 17.27 -8.46
N CYS A 37 -2.61 17.45 -8.64
CA CYS A 37 -3.24 18.77 -8.64
C CYS A 37 -4.46 18.82 -7.71
N PRO A 38 -4.27 18.73 -6.37
CA PRO A 38 -5.37 18.82 -5.41
C PRO A 38 -6.13 20.14 -5.51
N VAL A 39 -5.45 21.23 -5.86
CA VAL A 39 -6.04 22.55 -6.02
C VAL A 39 -6.98 22.60 -7.23
N PHE A 40 -6.62 21.95 -8.34
CA PHE A 40 -7.46 21.86 -9.54
C PHE A 40 -8.72 21.03 -9.26
N VAL A 41 -8.55 19.89 -8.59
CA VAL A 41 -9.68 19.02 -8.21
C VAL A 41 -10.61 19.71 -7.22
N ARG A 42 -10.08 20.40 -6.20
CA ARG A 42 -10.88 21.25 -5.31
C ARG A 42 -11.62 22.35 -6.07
N HIS A 43 -11.00 22.96 -7.07
CA HIS A 43 -11.63 24.02 -7.86
C HIS A 43 -12.81 23.50 -8.68
N ILE A 44 -12.63 22.36 -9.36
CA ILE A 44 -13.69 21.68 -10.11
C ILE A 44 -14.79 21.20 -9.16
N GLY A 45 -14.44 20.58 -8.03
CA GLY A 45 -15.40 20.12 -7.03
C GLY A 45 -16.23 21.28 -6.47
N ASN A 46 -15.58 22.40 -6.11
CA ASN A 46 -16.28 23.59 -5.66
C ASN A 46 -17.12 24.27 -6.75
N TRP A 47 -16.72 24.19 -8.02
CA TRP A 47 -17.52 24.64 -9.15
C TRP A 47 -18.76 23.74 -9.38
N ALA A 48 -18.58 22.41 -9.35
CA ALA A 48 -19.65 21.43 -9.49
C ALA A 48 -20.67 21.54 -8.35
N ILE A 49 -20.22 21.72 -7.10
CA ILE A 49 -21.10 21.96 -5.95
C ILE A 49 -21.90 23.25 -6.14
N ARG A 50 -21.29 24.35 -6.60
CA ARG A 50 -22.00 25.60 -6.90
C ARG A 50 -23.03 25.43 -8.03
N PHE A 51 -22.72 24.62 -9.04
CA PHE A 51 -23.64 24.32 -10.13
C PHE A 51 -24.83 23.47 -9.65
N ALA A 52 -24.57 22.43 -8.86
CA ALA A 52 -25.61 21.58 -8.27
C ALA A 52 -26.47 22.32 -7.23
N GLU A 53 -25.90 23.31 -6.53
CA GLU A 53 -26.62 24.20 -5.61
C GLU A 53 -27.56 25.16 -6.35
N ARG A 54 -27.14 25.72 -7.50
CA ARG A 54 -28.02 26.51 -8.37
C ARG A 54 -29.20 25.69 -8.90
N HIS A 55 -29.01 24.39 -9.13
CA HIS A 55 -30.06 23.49 -9.58
C HIS A 55 -30.89 22.88 -8.42
N LYS A 56 -30.65 23.29 -7.16
CA LYS A 56 -31.30 22.77 -5.94
C LYS A 56 -31.26 21.25 -5.77
N TRP A 57 -30.28 20.57 -6.38
CA TRP A 57 -30.20 19.10 -6.35
C TRP A 57 -29.62 18.52 -5.05
N MET A 58 -29.08 19.35 -4.15
CA MET A 58 -28.38 18.89 -2.95
C MET A 58 -29.03 19.37 -1.66
N LYS A 59 -29.34 18.43 -0.76
CA LYS A 59 -29.85 18.72 0.59
C LYS A 59 -28.79 19.32 1.53
N ASN A 60 -27.50 18.99 1.37
CA ASN A 60 -26.42 19.41 2.27
C ASN A 60 -25.12 19.83 1.53
N PRO A 61 -25.10 21.01 0.89
CA PRO A 61 -23.93 21.49 0.13
C PRO A 61 -22.66 21.69 0.98
N LYS A 62 -22.80 21.90 2.30
CA LYS A 62 -21.66 22.09 3.21
C LYS A 62 -20.85 20.80 3.44
N HIS A 63 -21.53 19.66 3.61
CA HIS A 63 -20.88 18.37 3.80
C HIS A 63 -20.08 17.95 2.56
N TRP A 64 -20.65 18.11 1.37
CA TRP A 64 -19.94 17.81 0.11
C TRP A 64 -18.72 18.71 -0.10
N ARG A 65 -18.78 19.97 0.35
CA ARG A 65 -17.65 20.89 0.28
C ARG A 65 -16.53 20.47 1.21
N GLU A 66 -16.87 20.04 2.42
CA GLU A 66 -15.92 19.51 3.40
C GLU A 66 -15.30 18.18 2.95
N VAL A 67 -16.09 17.26 2.39
CA VAL A 67 -15.58 15.99 1.83
C VAL A 67 -14.59 16.25 0.71
N VAL A 68 -14.93 17.13 -0.25
CA VAL A 68 -14.01 17.50 -1.34
C VAL A 68 -12.76 18.17 -0.79
N ASP A 69 -12.90 19.11 0.15
CA ASP A 69 -11.74 19.84 0.64
C ASP A 69 -10.83 18.99 1.54
N VAL A 70 -11.38 18.13 2.40
CA VAL A 70 -10.60 17.30 3.33
C VAL A 70 -10.07 16.05 2.65
N GLN A 71 -10.90 15.28 1.94
CA GLN A 71 -10.45 14.03 1.32
C GLN A 71 -9.43 14.30 0.21
N VAL A 72 -9.66 15.27 -0.69
CA VAL A 72 -8.71 15.56 -1.76
C VAL A 72 -7.35 16.02 -1.20
N GLN A 73 -7.38 16.77 -0.09
CA GLN A 73 -6.17 17.21 0.60
C GLN A 73 -5.43 16.03 1.25
N GLU A 74 -6.13 15.18 2.00
CA GLU A 74 -5.56 13.97 2.61
C GLU A 74 -4.98 13.01 1.57
N PHE A 75 -5.70 12.76 0.47
CA PHE A 75 -5.23 11.92 -0.63
C PHE A 75 -3.98 12.50 -1.30
N SER A 76 -3.96 13.80 -1.60
CA SER A 76 -2.78 14.41 -2.22
C SER A 76 -1.59 14.46 -1.27
N ASP A 77 -1.80 14.74 0.01
CA ASP A 77 -0.71 14.76 1.00
C ASP A 77 -0.20 13.34 1.31
N ALA A 78 -1.06 12.32 1.29
CA ALA A 78 -0.66 10.92 1.33
C ALA A 78 0.13 10.52 0.06
N PHE A 79 -0.34 10.94 -1.12
CA PHE A 79 0.35 10.67 -2.38
C PHE A 79 1.73 11.34 -2.45
N LYS A 80 1.85 12.62 -2.05
CA LYS A 80 3.14 13.31 -1.98
C LYS A 80 4.11 12.64 -1.00
N ARG A 81 3.60 12.16 0.13
CA ARG A 81 4.41 11.40 1.10
C ARG A 81 4.87 10.07 0.51
N ALA A 82 3.99 9.35 -0.18
CA ALA A 82 4.35 8.12 -0.89
C ALA A 82 5.37 8.39 -2.01
N ALA A 83 5.14 9.42 -2.83
CA ALA A 83 6.02 9.83 -3.94
C ALA A 83 7.42 10.25 -3.48
N ASN A 84 7.56 10.83 -2.28
CA ASN A 84 8.87 11.13 -1.70
C ASN A 84 9.64 9.87 -1.25
N ASP A 85 8.94 8.77 -0.97
CA ASP A 85 9.54 7.49 -0.62
C ASP A 85 9.59 6.55 -1.84
N LEU A 86 10.30 7.01 -2.89
CA LEU A 86 10.56 6.25 -4.11
C LEU A 86 10.99 4.79 -3.88
N PRO A 87 11.85 4.44 -2.91
CA PRO A 87 12.23 3.04 -2.72
C PRO A 87 11.08 2.15 -2.24
N SER A 88 10.17 2.64 -1.39
CA SER A 88 9.02 1.84 -0.96
C SER A 88 7.94 1.72 -2.04
N MET A 89 7.76 2.76 -2.86
CA MET A 89 6.90 2.69 -4.05
C MET A 89 7.44 1.67 -5.07
N GLY A 90 8.75 1.69 -5.33
CA GLY A 90 9.39 0.75 -6.24
C GLY A 90 9.25 -0.70 -5.77
N LEU A 91 9.41 -0.95 -4.46
CA LEU A 91 9.17 -2.26 -3.87
C LEU A 91 7.72 -2.70 -4.02
N THR A 92 6.76 -1.80 -3.74
CA THR A 92 5.33 -2.08 -3.87
C THR A 92 4.95 -2.40 -5.32
N LEU A 93 5.51 -1.65 -6.28
CA LEU A 93 5.32 -1.91 -7.71
C LEU A 93 5.87 -3.29 -8.10
N LEU A 94 7.09 -3.63 -7.67
CA LEU A 94 7.71 -4.91 -7.97
C LEU A 94 6.91 -6.08 -7.39
N VAL A 95 6.47 -5.96 -6.14
CA VAL A 95 5.60 -6.96 -5.49
C VAL A 95 4.29 -7.11 -6.26
N THR A 96 3.68 -6.01 -6.69
CA THR A 96 2.43 -6.04 -7.47
C THR A 96 2.63 -6.67 -8.84
N MET A 97 3.72 -6.35 -9.54
CA MET A 97 4.09 -6.97 -10.82
C MET A 97 4.35 -8.46 -10.69
N ALA A 98 5.07 -8.88 -9.65
CA ALA A 98 5.30 -10.30 -9.35
C ALA A 98 3.98 -11.02 -9.05
N GLN A 99 3.12 -10.43 -8.22
CA GLN A 99 1.80 -10.97 -7.90
C GLN A 99 0.94 -11.13 -9.17
N LEU A 100 0.87 -10.10 -10.02
CA LEU A 100 0.12 -10.15 -11.27
C LEU A 100 0.69 -11.19 -12.23
N THR A 101 2.02 -11.30 -12.34
CA THR A 101 2.68 -12.30 -13.18
C THR A 101 2.32 -13.71 -12.72
N CYS A 102 2.41 -13.99 -11.42
CA CYS A 102 2.00 -15.26 -10.85
C CYS A 102 0.52 -15.56 -11.14
N LEU A 103 -0.36 -14.56 -11.03
CA LEU A 103 -1.79 -14.72 -11.32
C LEU A 103 -2.09 -14.98 -12.81
N TYR A 104 -1.38 -14.34 -13.73
CA TYR A 104 -1.60 -14.50 -15.17
C TYR A 104 -0.93 -15.76 -15.75
N ILE A 105 0.08 -16.29 -15.08
CA ILE A 105 0.70 -17.57 -15.42
C ILE A 105 -0.25 -18.76 -15.15
N ILE A 106 -1.15 -18.64 -14.17
CA ILE A 106 -2.10 -19.72 -13.83
C ILE A 106 -2.94 -20.15 -15.04
N PRO A 107 -3.65 -19.26 -15.77
CA PRO A 107 -4.41 -19.66 -16.95
C PRO A 107 -3.54 -20.38 -18.00
N TRP A 108 -2.30 -19.95 -18.22
CA TRP A 108 -1.38 -20.65 -19.13
C TRP A 108 -1.10 -22.09 -18.70
N PHE A 109 -0.87 -22.34 -17.40
CA PHE A 109 -0.74 -23.71 -16.88
C PHE A 109 -2.03 -24.52 -17.05
N VAL A 110 -3.19 -23.90 -16.86
CA VAL A 110 -4.48 -24.56 -17.08
C VAL A 110 -4.63 -24.93 -18.56
N LEU A 111 -4.38 -24.03 -19.52
CA LEU A 111 -4.43 -24.36 -20.95
C LEU A 111 -3.52 -25.56 -21.29
N ARG A 112 -2.30 -25.56 -20.76
CA ARG A 112 -1.34 -26.63 -21.00
C ARG A 112 -1.76 -27.95 -20.39
N ALA A 113 -2.44 -27.93 -19.25
CA ALA A 113 -3.03 -29.13 -18.62
C ALA A 113 -4.16 -29.76 -19.46
N PHE A 114 -4.87 -28.95 -20.27
CA PHE A 114 -5.85 -29.42 -21.25
C PHE A 114 -5.22 -29.85 -22.59
N GLY A 115 -3.88 -29.87 -22.69
CA GLY A 115 -3.16 -30.30 -23.90
C GLY A 115 -3.19 -29.29 -25.04
N ARG A 116 -3.48 -28.02 -24.76
CA ARG A 116 -3.42 -26.93 -25.74
C ARG A 116 -2.08 -26.20 -25.63
N ASP A 117 -1.33 -26.17 -26.73
CA ASP A 117 -0.15 -25.30 -26.85
C ASP A 117 -0.63 -23.88 -27.13
N ALA A 118 -0.42 -22.99 -26.16
CA ALA A 118 -0.70 -21.57 -26.28
C ALA A 118 0.56 -20.79 -25.95
N ASP A 119 0.81 -19.74 -26.73
CA ASP A 119 1.96 -18.90 -26.53
C ASP A 119 1.87 -18.18 -25.18
N PHE A 120 3.00 -18.16 -24.46
CA PHE A 120 3.08 -17.55 -23.14
C PHE A 120 2.67 -16.07 -23.17
N LEU A 121 3.11 -15.35 -24.21
CA LEU A 121 2.78 -13.94 -24.41
C LEU A 121 1.30 -13.71 -24.73
N GLU A 122 0.67 -14.61 -25.49
CA GLU A 122 -0.77 -14.53 -25.76
C GLU A 122 -1.59 -14.77 -24.50
N CYS A 123 -1.21 -15.75 -23.68
CA CYS A 123 -1.86 -15.99 -22.39
C CYS A 123 -1.66 -14.83 -21.41
N LEU A 124 -0.48 -14.21 -21.40
CA LEU A 124 -0.21 -13.05 -20.56
C LEU A 124 -1.00 -11.81 -21.02
N ALA A 125 -1.09 -11.59 -22.33
CA ALA A 125 -1.89 -10.52 -22.92
C ALA A 125 -3.39 -10.74 -22.68
N ALA A 126 -3.90 -11.97 -22.85
CA ALA A 126 -5.27 -12.31 -22.51
C ALA A 126 -5.54 -12.05 -21.02
N GLY A 127 -4.62 -12.44 -20.12
CA GLY A 127 -4.77 -12.24 -18.68
C GLY A 127 -4.87 -10.77 -18.27
N SER A 128 -4.07 -9.90 -18.89
CA SER A 128 -4.15 -8.45 -18.65
C SER A 128 -5.45 -7.85 -19.16
N MET A 129 -5.94 -8.29 -20.33
CA MET A 129 -7.23 -7.85 -20.87
C MET A 129 -8.41 -8.31 -20.00
N VAL A 130 -8.38 -9.55 -19.50
CA VAL A 130 -9.37 -10.05 -18.53
C VAL A 130 -9.38 -9.19 -17.28
N GLN A 131 -8.21 -8.84 -16.74
CA GLN A 131 -8.12 -7.96 -15.57
C GLN A 131 -8.71 -6.58 -15.86
N MET A 132 -8.41 -6.00 -17.03
CA MET A 132 -8.91 -4.70 -17.46
C MET A 132 -10.45 -4.67 -17.58
N VAL A 133 -11.03 -5.75 -18.10
CA VAL A 133 -12.50 -5.92 -18.14
C VAL A 133 -13.06 -6.13 -16.73
N SER A 134 -12.35 -6.87 -15.89
CA SER A 134 -12.79 -7.18 -14.52
C SER A 134 -12.82 -5.95 -13.60
N SER A 135 -11.87 -5.02 -13.73
CA SER A 135 -11.85 -3.76 -12.97
C SER A 135 -12.90 -2.75 -13.44
N ALA A 136 -13.33 -2.82 -14.70
CA ALA A 136 -14.40 -1.97 -15.22
C ALA A 136 -15.78 -2.29 -14.62
N VAL A 137 -15.94 -3.47 -14.01
CA VAL A 137 -17.19 -3.92 -13.40
C VAL A 137 -17.08 -3.80 -11.87
N PRO A 138 -17.69 -2.79 -11.23
CA PRO A 138 -17.58 -2.55 -9.78
C PRO A 138 -18.44 -3.52 -8.95
N LEU A 139 -18.64 -4.76 -9.41
CA LEU A 139 -19.41 -5.76 -8.69
C LEU A 139 -18.52 -6.40 -7.61
N PRO A 140 -18.98 -6.45 -6.34
CA PRO A 140 -18.25 -7.11 -5.27
C PRO A 140 -18.06 -8.59 -5.63
N GLY A 141 -16.81 -8.99 -5.85
CA GLY A 141 -16.43 -10.34 -6.27
C GLY A 141 -16.03 -10.50 -7.74
N GLY A 142 -16.17 -9.46 -8.59
CA GLY A 142 -15.61 -9.42 -9.96
C GLY A 142 -16.05 -10.58 -10.88
N THR A 143 -17.07 -11.35 -10.52
CA THR A 143 -17.44 -12.59 -11.19
C THR A 143 -17.92 -12.33 -12.61
N GLY A 144 -18.80 -11.35 -12.82
CA GLY A 144 -19.30 -11.00 -14.16
C GLY A 144 -18.22 -10.47 -15.11
N GLY A 145 -17.30 -9.65 -14.59
CA GLY A 145 -16.19 -9.09 -15.39
C GLY A 145 -15.13 -10.15 -15.75
N ALA A 146 -14.77 -11.02 -14.79
CA ALA A 146 -13.80 -12.07 -15.05
C ALA A 146 -14.39 -13.30 -15.79
N GLU A 147 -15.69 -13.58 -15.69
CA GLU A 147 -16.38 -14.58 -16.54
C GLU A 147 -16.49 -14.08 -17.98
N GLY A 148 -16.97 -12.84 -18.14
CA GLY A 148 -17.04 -12.19 -19.45
C GLY A 148 -15.66 -12.06 -20.09
N GLY A 149 -14.67 -11.59 -19.34
CA GLY A 149 -13.29 -11.51 -19.81
C GLY A 149 -12.73 -12.87 -20.21
N PHE A 150 -12.89 -13.90 -19.38
CA PHE A 150 -12.40 -15.24 -19.74
C PHE A 150 -13.10 -15.80 -20.97
N ALA A 151 -14.42 -15.67 -21.09
CA ALA A 151 -15.15 -16.13 -22.27
C ALA A 151 -14.71 -15.39 -23.55
N LEU A 152 -14.41 -14.09 -23.45
CA LEU A 152 -13.98 -13.26 -24.57
C LEU A 152 -12.55 -13.57 -25.03
N PHE A 153 -11.61 -13.71 -24.09
CA PHE A 153 -10.18 -13.84 -24.42
C PHE A 153 -9.66 -15.28 -24.36
N TYR A 154 -10.07 -16.06 -23.35
CA TYR A 154 -9.65 -17.46 -23.20
C TYR A 154 -10.63 -18.45 -23.82
N GLY A 155 -11.90 -18.10 -24.00
CA GLY A 155 -12.91 -18.95 -24.66
C GLY A 155 -12.46 -19.49 -26.01
N PRO A 156 -11.95 -18.66 -26.94
CA PRO A 156 -11.42 -19.13 -28.23
C PRO A 156 -10.20 -20.06 -28.09
N LEU A 157 -9.36 -19.85 -27.07
CA LEU A 157 -8.14 -20.64 -26.84
C LEU A 157 -8.44 -22.04 -26.28
N PHE A 158 -9.48 -22.17 -25.45
CA PHE A 158 -9.91 -23.47 -24.91
C PHE A 158 -10.89 -24.22 -25.84
N GLY A 159 -11.67 -23.51 -26.66
CA GLY A 159 -12.67 -24.12 -27.54
C GLY A 159 -13.76 -24.85 -26.73
N SER A 160 -14.01 -26.13 -27.04
CA SER A 160 -15.07 -26.93 -26.38
C SER A 160 -14.84 -27.18 -24.89
N THR A 161 -13.62 -27.00 -24.37
CA THR A 161 -13.28 -27.19 -22.96
C THR A 161 -13.26 -25.88 -22.17
N ALA A 162 -13.72 -24.75 -22.74
CA ALA A 162 -13.66 -23.44 -22.12
C ALA A 162 -14.33 -23.38 -20.74
N THR A 163 -15.49 -24.01 -20.57
CA THR A 163 -16.19 -24.04 -19.28
C THR A 163 -15.40 -24.81 -18.22
N ALA A 164 -14.79 -25.94 -18.60
CA ALA A 164 -13.94 -26.72 -17.69
C ALA A 164 -12.65 -25.97 -17.33
N GLY A 165 -12.01 -25.34 -18.31
CA GLY A 165 -10.84 -24.49 -18.11
C GLY A 165 -11.13 -23.30 -17.19
N TYR A 166 -12.29 -22.65 -17.37
CA TYR A 166 -12.75 -21.56 -16.50
C TYR A 166 -12.91 -22.02 -15.05
N LEU A 167 -13.57 -23.15 -14.81
CA LEU A 167 -13.78 -23.67 -13.45
C LEU A 167 -12.45 -24.00 -12.76
N VAL A 168 -11.54 -24.67 -13.46
CA VAL A 168 -10.20 -24.97 -12.92
C VAL A 168 -9.43 -23.69 -12.64
N TRP A 169 -9.46 -22.73 -13.57
CA TRP A 169 -8.84 -21.42 -13.38
C TRP A 169 -9.42 -20.68 -12.17
N ARG A 170 -10.74 -20.70 -11.96
CA ARG A 170 -11.41 -20.10 -10.80
C ARG A 170 -11.01 -20.79 -9.50
N ILE A 171 -10.99 -22.11 -9.45
CA ILE A 171 -10.57 -22.83 -8.24
C ILE A 171 -9.12 -22.46 -7.90
N ILE A 172 -8.20 -22.43 -8.87
CA ILE A 172 -6.82 -22.09 -8.57
C ILE A 172 -6.68 -20.62 -8.16
N THR A 173 -7.30 -19.69 -8.90
CA THR A 173 -7.18 -18.25 -8.63
C THR A 173 -7.90 -17.77 -7.38
N PHE A 174 -8.98 -18.42 -6.95
CA PHE A 174 -9.62 -18.11 -5.67
C PHE A 174 -8.93 -18.79 -4.50
N PHE A 175 -8.59 -20.08 -4.61
CA PHE A 175 -8.06 -20.83 -3.48
C PHE A 175 -6.57 -20.58 -3.25
N ALA A 176 -5.74 -20.37 -4.28
CA ALA A 176 -4.30 -20.19 -4.08
C ALA A 176 -3.97 -18.93 -3.27
N PRO A 177 -4.51 -17.73 -3.57
CA PRO A 177 -4.26 -16.55 -2.73
C PRO A 177 -4.82 -16.72 -1.32
N THR A 178 -5.99 -17.35 -1.16
CA THR A 178 -6.58 -17.59 0.17
C THR A 178 -5.75 -18.57 1.00
N LEU A 179 -5.25 -19.66 0.41
CA LEU A 179 -4.39 -20.63 1.08
C LEU A 179 -3.01 -20.06 1.41
N LEU A 180 -2.49 -19.14 0.59
CA LEU A 180 -1.25 -18.43 0.92
C LEU A 180 -1.48 -17.34 1.98
N ALA A 181 -2.62 -16.67 1.96
CA ALA A 181 -2.98 -15.65 2.93
C ALA A 181 -3.31 -16.23 4.32
N ALA A 182 -3.92 -17.42 4.39
CA ALA A 182 -4.34 -18.02 5.66
C ALA A 182 -3.17 -18.26 6.65
N PRO A 183 -2.01 -18.82 6.25
CA PRO A 183 -0.81 -18.90 7.09
C PRO A 183 -0.26 -17.52 7.46
N LEU A 184 -0.25 -16.57 6.52
CA LEU A 184 0.24 -15.20 6.78
C LEU A 184 -0.61 -14.46 7.82
N LEU A 185 -1.92 -14.67 7.80
CA LEU A 185 -2.85 -14.15 8.80
C LEU A 185 -2.72 -14.89 10.13
N GLY A 186 -2.54 -16.21 10.10
CA GLY A 186 -2.29 -17.03 11.29
C GLY A 186 -1.01 -16.64 12.04
N ILE A 187 0.04 -16.25 11.31
CA ILE A 187 1.31 -15.74 11.88
C ILE A 187 1.13 -14.32 12.45
N SER A 188 0.24 -13.52 11.86
CA SER A 188 0.00 -12.12 12.25
C SER A 188 -0.93 -11.96 13.46
N SER A 189 -1.59 -13.05 13.91
CA SER A 189 -2.50 -13.05 15.06
C SER A 189 -1.81 -12.94 16.43
N ASN A 190 -0.47 -12.98 16.51
CA ASN A 190 0.26 -12.84 17.80
C ASN A 190 1.26 -11.66 17.85
N SER A 191 1.05 -10.62 17.04
CA SER A 191 1.81 -9.37 17.20
C SER A 191 0.98 -8.13 16.95
N SER A 192 0.27 -7.68 17.99
CA SER A 192 -0.26 -6.32 18.15
C SER A 192 0.84 -5.26 18.33
N VAL A 193 1.99 -5.45 17.68
CA VAL A 193 3.08 -4.49 17.68
C VAL A 193 3.58 -4.38 16.25
N SER A 194 3.14 -3.31 15.58
CA SER A 194 3.62 -2.87 14.27
C SER A 194 5.13 -3.11 14.16
N LEU A 195 5.55 -3.79 13.10
CA LEU A 195 6.96 -4.09 12.76
C LEU A 195 7.86 -2.86 12.92
N TYR A 196 7.31 -1.67 12.71
CA TYR A 196 7.94 -0.37 12.96
C TYR A 196 8.47 -0.19 14.39
N HIS A 197 7.70 -0.57 15.42
CA HIS A 197 8.11 -0.44 16.83
C HIS A 197 9.16 -1.47 17.25
N ARG A 198 9.28 -2.61 16.54
CA ARG A 198 10.36 -3.58 16.79
C ARG A 198 11.69 -3.06 16.25
N TRP A 199 11.69 -2.52 15.03
CA TRP A 199 12.88 -1.92 14.42
C TRP A 199 13.41 -0.74 15.25
N MET A 200 12.53 0.13 15.75
CA MET A 200 12.92 1.30 16.54
C MET A 200 13.49 0.95 17.92
N ARG A 201 13.13 -0.20 18.50
CA ARG A 201 13.72 -0.70 19.76
C ARG A 201 15.14 -1.22 19.58
N LEU A 202 15.42 -1.85 18.45
CA LEU A 202 16.76 -2.35 18.13
C LEU A 202 17.71 -1.17 17.87
N THR A 203 17.31 -0.21 17.04
CA THR A 203 18.13 0.98 16.77
C THR A 203 18.35 1.84 18.03
N ARG A 204 17.34 2.02 18.91
CA ARG A 204 17.54 2.70 20.20
C ARG A 204 18.50 1.96 21.16
N ARG A 205 18.50 0.62 21.17
CA ARG A 205 19.43 -0.17 21.99
C ARG A 205 20.86 -0.02 21.52
N GLU A 206 21.10 0.02 20.22
CA GLU A 206 22.44 0.23 19.67
C GLU A 206 22.93 1.66 19.90
N SER A 207 22.07 2.68 19.70
CA SER A 207 22.43 4.07 19.99
C SER A 207 22.69 4.29 21.49
N ALA A 208 21.86 3.74 22.40
CA ALA A 208 22.07 3.86 23.83
C ALA A 208 23.33 3.09 24.30
N ALA A 209 23.59 1.90 23.76
CA ALA A 209 24.80 1.13 24.05
C ALA A 209 26.07 1.85 23.55
N ALA A 210 26.00 2.51 22.39
CA ALA A 210 27.09 3.33 21.86
C ALA A 210 27.34 4.57 22.75
N THR A 211 26.30 5.26 23.21
CA THR A 211 26.43 6.39 24.15
C THR A 211 27.02 5.96 25.50
N ILE A 212 26.59 4.82 26.05
CA ILE A 212 27.12 4.30 27.33
C ILE A 212 28.58 3.84 27.19
N LYS A 213 28.94 3.17 26.08
CA LYS A 213 30.35 2.82 25.79
C LYS A 213 31.22 4.07 25.65
N GLY A 214 30.74 5.09 24.94
CA GLY A 214 31.43 6.37 24.79
C GLY A 214 31.65 7.09 26.14
N SER A 215 30.63 7.10 27.01
CA SER A 215 30.73 7.71 28.34
C SER A 215 31.68 6.95 29.27
N LYS A 216 31.66 5.61 29.26
CA LYS A 216 32.60 4.79 30.05
C LYS A 216 34.04 4.92 29.55
N ALA A 217 34.24 5.03 28.23
CA ALA A 217 35.56 5.29 27.65
C ALA A 217 36.09 6.69 28.03
N LYS A 218 35.24 7.71 27.99
CA LYS A 218 35.57 9.08 28.41
C LYS A 218 35.90 9.15 29.92
N GLN A 219 35.13 8.48 30.76
CA GLN A 219 35.37 8.43 32.21
C GLN A 219 36.64 7.64 32.57
N ARG A 220 36.94 6.54 31.86
CA ARG A 220 38.21 5.81 32.02
C ARG A 220 39.43 6.63 31.61
N ARG A 221 39.34 7.40 30.53
CA ARG A 221 40.40 8.34 30.15
C ARG A 221 40.62 9.42 31.22
N HIS A 222 39.54 9.96 31.79
CA HIS A 222 39.65 10.98 32.84
C HIS A 222 40.25 10.44 34.15
N LEU A 223 39.96 9.19 34.52
CA LEU A 223 40.56 8.53 35.69
C LEU A 223 42.04 8.17 35.50
N SER A 224 42.50 7.88 34.27
CA SER A 224 43.93 7.60 34.05
C SER A 224 44.80 8.86 34.06
N THR A 225 44.23 10.03 33.73
CA THR A 225 44.93 11.33 33.82
C THR A 225 44.87 11.96 35.21
N GLY A 226 43.97 11.53 36.11
CA GLY A 226 43.80 12.11 37.45
C GLY A 226 44.67 11.50 38.55
N ARG A 227 45.49 10.48 38.27
CA ARG A 227 46.28 9.74 39.28
C ARG A 227 47.72 10.23 39.43
N PHE A 228 47.97 11.51 39.15
CA PHE A 228 49.26 12.18 39.37
C PHE A 228 49.03 13.54 40.03
N GLY A 229 48.69 13.55 41.33
CA GLY A 229 48.52 14.80 42.07
C GLY A 229 48.03 14.62 43.51
N ARG A 230 48.99 14.53 44.45
CA ARG A 230 48.95 15.00 45.88
C ARG A 230 47.77 14.51 46.75
N ARG A 231 47.95 13.61 47.74
CA ARG A 231 48.58 13.82 49.07
C ARG A 231 48.47 15.26 49.59
N THR A 232 47.53 15.52 50.50
CA THR A 232 47.77 15.86 51.93
C THR A 232 46.46 16.07 52.69
N ALA A 233 46.51 15.71 53.98
CA ALA A 233 45.50 15.67 55.03
C ALA A 233 44.64 16.93 55.23
N VAL A 234 43.41 16.74 55.76
CA VAL A 234 42.95 17.23 57.08
C VAL A 234 41.68 16.44 57.45
N SER A 235 41.69 15.73 58.57
CA SER A 235 40.51 15.08 59.19
C SER A 235 40.15 15.84 60.47
N VAL A 236 38.99 16.50 60.48
CA VAL A 236 38.39 17.11 61.69
C VAL A 236 37.14 16.31 62.02
N ASP A 237 37.06 15.85 63.27
CA ASP A 237 36.05 14.96 63.84
C ASP A 237 34.75 15.72 64.18
N PRO A 238 33.55 15.26 63.75
CA PRO A 238 32.29 15.95 64.03
C PRO A 238 31.60 15.42 65.29
N GLN A 239 32.10 15.79 66.47
CA GLN A 239 31.33 15.76 67.72
C GLN A 239 31.67 17.00 68.54
N GLU A 240 30.90 18.09 68.38
CA GLU A 240 30.80 19.26 69.29
C GLU A 240 30.05 20.40 68.57
N LEU A 241 28.79 20.19 68.15
CA LEU A 241 27.92 21.33 67.74
C LEU A 241 26.43 21.08 68.01
N GLY A 242 26.15 20.36 69.10
CA GLY A 242 24.82 20.06 69.60
C GLY A 242 24.59 20.63 71.00
N ARG A 243 25.06 21.84 71.30
CA ARG A 243 24.80 22.48 72.60
C ARG A 243 24.97 24.01 72.56
N HIS A 244 24.05 24.69 71.89
CA HIS A 244 23.68 26.06 72.27
C HIS A 244 22.20 26.28 71.91
N LYS A 245 21.33 25.68 72.73
CA LYS A 245 20.01 26.24 73.03
C LYS A 245 20.20 27.56 73.76
N ASP A 246 19.15 28.37 73.72
CA ASP A 246 18.94 29.58 74.51
C ASP A 246 19.82 30.77 74.15
N HIS A 247 19.29 31.66 73.30
CA HIS A 247 18.97 33.03 73.68
C HIS A 247 18.58 33.83 72.42
N SER A 248 17.29 33.86 72.07
CA SER A 248 16.65 35.09 71.57
C SER A 248 15.14 34.87 71.44
N LYS A 249 14.44 35.17 72.53
CA LYS A 249 13.00 35.46 72.57
C LYS A 249 12.79 36.93 72.12
N ARG A 250 11.61 37.20 71.56
CA ARG A 250 10.92 38.51 71.44
C ARG A 250 11.35 39.44 70.29
N SER A 251 10.49 39.54 69.28
CA SER A 251 9.56 40.68 69.12
C SER A 251 8.40 40.28 68.23
#